data_AF-A0A941Y0Z1-F1
#
_entry.id   AF-A0A941Y0Z1-F1
#
_cell.length_a   1.000
_cell.length_b   1.000
_cell.length_c   1.000
_cell.angle_alpha   90.00
_cell.angle_beta   90.00
_cell.angle_gamma   90.00
#
_symmetry.space_group_name_H-M   'P 1'
#
loop_
_entity.id
_entity.type
_entity.pdbx_description
1 polymer ?
#
loop_
_entity_poly.entity_id
_entity_poly.type
_entity_poly.pdbx_seq_one_letter_code
_entity_poly.pdbx_strand_id
1 'polypeptide(L)'
;MKKAVLGLVLAAAALVVAPDARAAPLYGNFELRIPDRYDFHTWAWAIRTCVSNAEDCVFVNSIPMPIAKAYEYRSEAYLADGRYTLTVDVPDGLRCGNVYYGPIIPTRDVYTWDAVTLQGTLESSFAAGCDGAPGGTFTYPFTLVRL
;
A
#
# COMPACT_ATOMS: atom_id res chain seq x y z
N MET A 1 -30.03 2.71 -72.07
CA MET A 1 -28.73 2.23 -71.54
C MET A 1 -27.94 3.42 -71.00
N LYS A 2 -27.23 3.23 -69.87
CA LYS A 2 -26.36 4.16 -69.10
C LYS A 2 -27.09 5.18 -68.21
N LYS A 3 -26.97 5.05 -66.88
CA LYS A 3 -25.99 5.79 -66.06
C LYS A 3 -25.64 5.03 -64.76
N ALA A 4 -24.34 5.04 -64.48
CA ALA A 4 -23.59 4.48 -63.39
C ALA A 4 -23.87 5.21 -62.06
N VAL A 5 -23.91 4.50 -60.92
CA VAL A 5 -22.88 4.49 -59.85
C VAL A 5 -22.96 5.68 -58.89
N LEU A 6 -23.03 5.42 -57.57
CA LEU A 6 -21.91 5.63 -56.61
C LEU A 6 -22.43 5.43 -55.18
N GLY A 7 -21.88 4.43 -54.48
CA GLY A 7 -22.07 4.24 -53.06
C GLY A 7 -21.22 5.23 -52.25
N LEU A 8 -21.62 5.45 -51.00
CA LEU A 8 -20.76 6.08 -49.99
C LEU A 8 -20.91 5.28 -48.69
N VAL A 9 -19.91 4.44 -48.41
CA VAL A 9 -19.74 3.78 -47.11
C VAL A 9 -19.01 4.78 -46.22
N LEU A 10 -19.70 5.31 -45.21
CA LEU A 10 -19.12 6.19 -44.21
C LEU A 10 -18.55 5.33 -43.07
N ALA A 11 -17.25 5.04 -43.10
CA ALA A 11 -16.55 4.44 -41.96
C ALA A 11 -16.05 5.55 -41.03
N ALA A 12 -16.74 5.78 -39.91
CA ALA A 12 -16.28 6.68 -38.86
C ALA A 12 -15.25 5.95 -37.98
N ALA A 13 -13.97 6.28 -38.13
CA ALA A 13 -12.92 5.84 -37.21
C ALA A 13 -12.97 6.69 -35.94
N ALA A 14 -13.60 6.18 -34.87
CA ALA A 14 -13.49 6.77 -33.55
C ALA A 14 -12.16 6.36 -32.92
N LEU A 15 -11.14 7.21 -33.03
CA LEU A 15 -9.94 7.09 -32.20
C LEU A 15 -10.32 7.52 -30.78
N VAL A 16 -10.64 6.54 -29.93
CA VAL A 16 -10.78 6.76 -28.49
C VAL A 16 -9.38 7.00 -27.95
N VAL A 17 -9.00 8.28 -27.79
CA VAL A 17 -7.85 8.65 -26.98
C VAL A 17 -8.24 8.30 -25.55
N ALA A 18 -7.70 7.20 -25.02
CA ALA A 18 -7.83 6.91 -23.60
C ALA A 18 -7.19 8.08 -22.84
N PRO A 19 -7.88 8.72 -21.88
CA PRO A 19 -7.23 9.68 -21.02
C PRO A 19 -6.05 8.97 -20.35
N ASP A 20 -4.88 9.59 -20.36
CA ASP A 20 -3.77 9.20 -19.50
C ASP A 20 -4.31 9.23 -18.06
N ALA A 21 -4.68 8.06 -17.54
CA ALA A 21 -5.06 7.85 -16.16
C ALA A 21 -3.78 7.89 -15.31
N ARG A 22 -3.08 9.03 -15.33
CA ARG A 22 -2.08 9.33 -14.33
C ARG A 22 -2.86 9.49 -13.04
N ALA A 23 -2.88 8.44 -12.21
CA ALA A 23 -3.38 8.52 -10.86
C ALA A 23 -2.78 9.78 -10.22
N ALA A 24 -3.62 10.61 -9.60
CA ALA A 24 -3.12 11.77 -8.88
C ALA A 24 -2.01 11.31 -7.93
N PRO A 25 -0.91 12.07 -7.78
CA PRO A 25 0.22 11.58 -7.02
C PRO A 25 -0.18 11.22 -5.59
N LEU A 26 0.23 10.04 -5.11
CA LEU A 26 -0.04 9.56 -3.75
C LEU A 26 0.81 10.35 -2.74
N TYR A 27 0.57 11.65 -2.59
CA TYR A 27 1.27 12.50 -1.64
C TYR A 27 0.30 13.10 -0.63
N GLY A 28 0.68 13.08 0.64
CA GLY A 28 -0.15 13.58 1.74
C GLY A 28 -0.06 12.70 2.98
N ASN A 29 -0.93 12.99 3.93
CA ASN A 29 -1.05 12.22 5.16
C ASN A 29 -2.26 11.30 5.05
N PHE A 30 -2.09 10.05 5.46
CA PHE A 30 -3.12 9.02 5.39
C PHE A 30 -3.18 8.27 6.71
N GLU A 31 -4.38 7.97 7.19
CA GLU A 31 -4.61 6.97 8.22
C GLU A 31 -4.47 5.58 7.60
N LEU A 32 -3.58 4.76 8.15
CA LEU A 32 -3.48 3.34 7.84
C LEU A 32 -4.45 2.57 8.74
N ARG A 33 -5.52 2.05 8.14
CA ARG A 33 -6.56 1.28 8.84
C ARG A 33 -6.36 -0.20 8.63
N ILE A 34 -5.96 -0.91 9.67
CA ILE A 34 -5.80 -2.37 9.71
C ILE A 34 -6.67 -2.95 10.85
N PRO A 35 -7.97 -3.20 10.63
CA PRO A 35 -8.90 -3.48 11.71
C PRO A 35 -8.59 -4.77 12.48
N ASP A 36 -8.02 -5.77 11.81
CA ASP A 36 -7.84 -7.11 12.36
C ASP A 36 -6.42 -7.37 12.90
N ARG A 37 -5.51 -6.39 12.79
CA ARG A 37 -4.17 -6.54 13.35
C ARG A 37 -4.23 -6.32 14.85
N TYR A 38 -3.70 -7.28 15.60
CA TYR A 38 -3.60 -7.18 17.06
C TYR A 38 -2.54 -6.15 17.45
N ASP A 39 -2.95 -4.89 17.42
CA ASP A 39 -2.17 -3.74 17.82
C ASP A 39 -3.12 -2.71 18.44
N PHE A 40 -2.59 -1.86 19.30
CA PHE A 40 -3.35 -0.75 19.90
C PHE A 40 -2.95 0.61 19.32
N HIS A 41 -1.97 0.61 18.41
CA HIS A 41 -1.58 1.77 17.63
C HIS A 41 -2.41 1.86 16.36
N THR A 42 -2.90 3.06 16.06
CA THR A 42 -3.17 3.43 14.68
C THR A 42 -1.92 4.09 14.10
N TRP A 43 -1.83 4.17 12.77
CA TRP A 43 -0.67 4.73 12.10
C TRP A 43 -1.09 5.81 11.12
N ALA A 44 -0.37 6.92 11.12
CA ALA A 44 -0.43 7.92 10.07
C ALA A 44 0.76 7.73 9.13
N TRP A 45 0.51 7.55 7.85
CA TRP A 45 1.51 7.56 6.81
C TRP A 45 1.61 8.95 6.20
N ALA A 46 2.75 9.61 6.40
CA ALA A 46 3.13 10.79 5.66
C ALA A 46 3.89 10.35 4.40
N ILE A 47 3.24 10.47 3.25
CA ILE A 47 3.76 10.02 1.95
C ILE A 47 4.23 11.23 1.14
N ARG A 48 5.47 11.14 0.64
CA ARG A 48 6.15 12.19 -0.14
C ARG A 48 6.94 11.59 -1.32
N THR A 49 7.56 12.44 -2.12
CA THR A 49 8.46 12.01 -3.21
C THR A 49 9.68 11.27 -2.65
N CYS A 50 10.18 10.28 -3.38
CA CYS A 50 11.48 9.66 -3.09
C CYS A 50 12.63 10.63 -3.37
N VAL A 51 13.79 10.41 -2.74
CA VAL A 51 14.98 11.28 -2.93
C VAL A 51 15.48 11.23 -4.38
N SER A 52 15.35 10.06 -5.02
CA SER A 52 15.68 9.86 -6.44
C SER A 52 14.75 10.63 -7.39
N ASN A 53 13.58 11.08 -6.92
CA ASN A 53 12.49 11.61 -7.75
C ASN A 53 12.02 10.67 -8.87
N ALA A 54 12.19 9.36 -8.70
CA ALA A 54 11.64 8.38 -9.62
C ALA A 54 10.10 8.44 -9.62
N GLU A 55 9.47 8.42 -10.82
CA GLU A 55 8.01 8.56 -10.97
C GLU A 55 7.24 7.37 -10.37
N ASP A 56 7.89 6.22 -10.24
CA ASP A 56 7.37 4.96 -9.71
C ASP A 56 7.73 4.75 -8.24
N CYS A 57 8.01 5.81 -7.48
CA CYS A 57 8.47 5.73 -6.10
C CYS A 57 7.80 6.76 -5.19
N VAL A 58 7.39 6.31 -4.00
CA VAL A 58 6.99 7.18 -2.90
C VAL A 58 7.73 6.84 -1.62
N PHE A 59 8.10 7.86 -0.85
CA PHE A 59 8.71 7.67 0.46
C PHE A 59 7.62 7.72 1.53
N VAL A 60 7.51 6.65 2.32
CA VAL A 60 6.54 6.50 3.40
C VAL A 60 7.23 6.75 4.73
N ASN A 61 6.70 7.68 5.51
CA ASN A 61 7.04 7.90 6.91
C ASN A 61 5.86 7.49 7.80
N SER A 62 6.00 6.41 8.56
CA SER A 62 4.92 5.84 9.37
C SER A 62 4.99 6.28 10.82
N ILE A 63 4.01 7.06 11.25
CA ILE A 63 3.94 7.74 12.54
C ILE A 63 2.89 7.04 13.42
N PRO A 64 3.28 6.44 14.56
CA PRO A 64 2.33 5.76 15.43
C PRO A 64 1.48 6.75 16.25
N MET A 65 0.21 6.41 16.45
CA MET A 65 -0.78 7.19 17.20
C MET A 65 -1.58 6.29 18.16
N PRO A 66 -1.39 6.40 19.49
CA PRO A 66 -0.30 7.11 20.19
C PRO A 66 1.07 6.47 19.90
N ILE A 67 2.19 7.03 20.39
CA ILE A 67 3.51 6.39 20.19
C ILE A 67 3.67 5.14 21.05
N ALA A 68 3.44 5.21 22.36
CA ALA A 68 3.34 4.07 23.30
C ALA A 68 4.26 2.83 23.05
N LYS A 69 5.54 3.06 22.71
CA LYS A 69 6.58 2.06 22.34
C LYS A 69 6.45 1.42 20.95
N ALA A 70 5.56 1.90 20.09
CA ALA A 70 5.57 1.58 18.67
C ALA A 70 6.88 2.00 17.99
N TYR A 71 7.33 1.17 17.06
CA TYR A 71 8.49 1.46 16.23
C TYR A 71 8.15 2.29 15.00
N GLU A 72 8.63 3.54 14.95
CA GLU A 72 8.50 4.36 13.74
C GLU A 72 9.34 3.79 12.58
N TYR A 73 8.70 3.47 11.46
CA TYR A 73 9.38 2.97 10.26
C TYR A 73 9.29 3.94 9.10
N ARG A 74 10.32 3.92 8.25
CA ARG A 74 10.43 4.77 7.06
C ARG A 74 11.08 3.97 5.94
N SER A 75 10.49 3.96 4.75
CA SER A 75 11.06 3.27 3.59
C SER A 75 10.42 3.77 2.29
N GLU A 76 11.04 3.41 1.18
CA GLU A 76 10.53 3.67 -0.16
C GLU A 76 9.54 2.56 -0.55
N ALA A 77 8.45 2.94 -1.20
CA ALA A 77 7.50 2.05 -1.83
C ALA A 77 7.54 2.27 -3.34
N TYR A 78 7.61 1.17 -4.09
CA TYR A 78 7.73 1.21 -5.55
C TYR A 78 6.42 0.79 -6.21
N LEU A 79 6.06 1.49 -7.28
CA LEU A 79 4.86 1.28 -8.07
C LEU A 79 5.16 0.34 -9.24
N ALA A 80 4.47 -0.79 -9.29
CA ALA A 80 4.46 -1.68 -10.44
C ALA A 80 3.03 -2.16 -10.70
N ASP A 81 2.61 -2.19 -11.96
CA ASP A 81 1.29 -2.70 -12.37
C ASP A 81 0.11 -2.10 -11.59
N GLY A 82 0.19 -0.80 -11.30
CA GLY A 82 -0.85 -0.07 -10.56
C GLY A 82 -0.87 -0.30 -9.06
N ARG A 83 0.11 -1.05 -8.49
CA ARG A 83 0.22 -1.30 -7.06
C ARG A 83 1.56 -0.85 -6.49
N TYR A 84 1.51 -0.19 -5.35
CA TYR A 84 2.70 0.10 -4.57
C TYR A 84 3.07 -1.09 -3.70
N THR A 85 4.36 -1.33 -3.53
CA THR A 85 4.91 -2.30 -2.58
C THR A 85 5.91 -1.62 -1.67
N LEU A 86 5.67 -1.68 -0.35
CA LEU A 86 6.55 -1.19 0.70
C LEU A 86 7.03 -2.39 1.51
N THR A 87 8.33 -2.45 1.82
CA THR A 87 8.86 -3.48 2.72
C THR A 87 9.66 -2.84 3.85
N VAL A 88 9.37 -3.27 5.08
CA VAL A 88 10.00 -2.77 6.30
C VAL A 88 10.23 -3.90 7.30
N ASP A 89 11.29 -3.78 8.09
CA ASP A 89 11.51 -4.64 9.24
C ASP A 89 10.99 -3.91 10.48
N VAL A 90 10.07 -4.54 11.23
CA VAL A 90 9.35 -3.95 12.36
C VAL A 90 9.72 -4.73 13.63
N PRO A 91 10.66 -4.22 14.47
CA PRO A 91 11.14 -4.93 15.65
C PRO A 91 10.05 -5.27 16.69
N ASP A 92 8.94 -4.53 16.71
CA ASP A 92 7.80 -4.75 17.58
C ASP A 92 6.54 -5.24 16.83
N GLY A 93 6.74 -5.86 15.66
CA GLY A 93 5.67 -6.14 14.70
C GLY A 93 4.63 -7.16 15.15
N LEU A 94 5.02 -8.22 15.85
CA LEU A 94 4.07 -9.17 16.44
C LEU A 94 4.06 -9.02 17.96
N ARG A 95 2.88 -8.79 18.52
CA ARG A 95 2.66 -8.61 19.96
C ARG A 95 2.03 -9.86 20.55
N CYS A 96 2.63 -10.40 21.61
CA CYS A 96 2.22 -11.64 22.25
C CYS A 96 1.59 -11.39 23.62
N GLY A 97 0.48 -12.06 23.92
CA GLY A 97 -0.21 -11.93 25.21
C GLY A 97 -0.76 -10.51 25.41
N ASN A 98 -0.34 -9.83 26.48
CA ASN A 98 -0.79 -8.46 26.74
C ASN A 98 -0.17 -7.48 25.74
N VAL A 99 -0.99 -6.77 24.98
CA VAL A 99 -0.53 -5.88 23.90
C VAL A 99 0.45 -4.77 24.35
N TYR A 100 0.40 -4.32 25.61
CA TYR A 100 1.24 -3.23 26.14
C TYR A 100 2.55 -3.72 26.79
N TYR A 101 2.51 -4.86 27.47
CA TYR A 101 3.59 -5.34 28.33
C TYR A 101 4.12 -6.72 27.96
N GLY A 102 3.45 -7.42 27.05
CA GLY A 102 3.81 -8.74 26.61
C GLY A 102 5.03 -8.74 25.70
N PRO A 103 5.57 -9.93 25.39
CA PRO A 103 6.69 -10.08 24.47
C PRO A 103 6.35 -9.52 23.09
N ILE A 104 7.38 -9.00 22.42
CA ILE A 104 7.33 -8.59 21.03
C ILE A 104 8.23 -9.49 20.21
N ILE A 105 7.85 -9.71 18.96
CA ILE A 105 8.57 -10.50 17.99
C ILE A 105 8.80 -9.64 16.75
N PRO A 106 10.05 -9.51 16.26
CA PRO A 106 10.34 -8.80 15.04
C PRO A 106 9.65 -9.42 13.83
N THR A 107 9.11 -8.58 12.95
CA THR A 107 8.50 -9.01 11.69
C THR A 107 9.17 -8.36 10.49
N ARG A 108 9.05 -9.04 9.34
CA ARG A 108 9.24 -8.50 8.00
C ARG A 108 7.85 -8.21 7.44
N ASP A 109 7.53 -6.93 7.31
CA ASP A 109 6.21 -6.48 6.86
C ASP A 109 6.29 -6.04 5.38
N VAL A 110 5.43 -6.62 4.55
CA VAL A 110 5.24 -6.27 3.15
C VAL A 110 3.84 -5.71 2.98
N TYR A 111 3.74 -4.42 2.64
CA TYR A 111 2.49 -3.77 2.33
C TYR A 111 2.34 -3.63 0.83
N THR A 112 1.24 -4.12 0.27
CA THR A 112 0.94 -3.99 -1.16
C THR A 112 -0.45 -3.40 -1.36
N TRP A 113 -0.56 -2.22 -1.97
CA TRP A 113 -1.84 -1.53 -2.17
C TRP A 113 -2.03 -1.00 -3.58
N ASP A 114 -3.28 -0.92 -4.00
CA ASP A 114 -3.68 -0.34 -5.27
C ASP A 114 -3.56 1.19 -5.24
N ALA A 115 -2.95 1.77 -6.27
CA ALA A 115 -2.61 3.19 -6.33
C ALA A 115 -3.84 4.12 -6.44
N VAL A 116 -5.01 3.59 -6.80
CA VAL A 116 -6.23 4.37 -7.04
C VAL A 116 -7.22 4.21 -5.87
N THR A 117 -7.53 2.98 -5.52
CA THR A 117 -8.51 2.64 -4.48
C THR A 117 -7.93 2.75 -3.08
N LEU A 118 -6.60 2.74 -2.95
CA LEU A 118 -5.87 2.77 -1.68
C LEU A 118 -6.20 1.61 -0.75
N GLN A 119 -6.68 0.50 -1.32
CA GLN A 119 -6.93 -0.75 -0.62
C GLN A 119 -5.75 -1.68 -0.82
N GLY A 120 -5.36 -2.40 0.23
CA GLY A 120 -4.17 -3.23 0.20
C GLY A 120 -4.18 -4.38 1.18
N THR A 121 -3.04 -5.05 1.22
CA THR A 121 -2.79 -6.17 2.11
C THR A 121 -1.41 -6.01 2.74
N LEU A 122 -1.33 -6.23 4.05
CA LEU A 122 -0.10 -6.39 4.81
C LEU A 122 0.16 -7.88 5.00
N GLU A 123 1.32 -8.35 4.56
CA GLU A 123 1.89 -9.64 4.93
C GLU A 123 2.99 -9.42 5.96
N SER A 124 2.76 -9.88 7.19
CA SER A 124 3.67 -9.73 8.34
C SER A 124 4.27 -11.07 8.70
N SER A 125 5.56 -11.25 8.39
CA SER A 125 6.26 -12.54 8.53
C SER A 125 7.25 -12.52 9.69
N PHE A 126 7.33 -13.62 10.44
CA PHE A 126 8.17 -13.75 11.64
C PHE A 126 8.83 -15.13 11.71
N ALA A 127 10.05 -15.18 12.23
CA ALA A 127 10.84 -16.43 12.29
C ALA A 127 10.39 -17.38 13.41
N ALA A 128 9.79 -16.85 14.47
CA ALA A 128 9.21 -17.61 15.59
C ALA A 128 7.94 -16.90 16.04
N GLY A 129 6.93 -17.65 16.47
CA GLY A 129 5.68 -17.13 16.99
C GLY A 129 5.68 -16.96 18.52
N CYS A 130 4.55 -16.50 19.05
CA CYS A 130 4.35 -16.35 20.48
C CYS A 130 4.51 -17.67 21.23
N ASP A 131 5.04 -17.61 22.46
CA ASP A 131 5.21 -18.77 23.35
C ASP A 131 6.00 -19.95 22.74
N GLY A 132 6.93 -19.65 21.81
CA GLY A 132 7.76 -20.66 21.15
C GLY A 132 7.07 -21.39 20.00
N ALA A 133 5.92 -20.89 19.53
CA ALA A 133 5.29 -21.40 18.32
C ALA A 133 6.22 -21.24 17.09
N PRO A 134 6.04 -22.06 16.04
CA PRO A 134 6.77 -21.90 14.78
C PRO A 134 6.57 -20.50 14.16
N GLY A 135 7.52 -20.09 13.32
CA GLY A 135 7.38 -18.91 12.48
C GLY A 135 6.25 -19.04 11.45
N GLY A 136 5.87 -17.92 10.86
CA GLY A 136 4.78 -17.86 9.90
C GLY A 136 4.58 -16.46 9.34
N THR A 137 3.47 -16.31 8.62
CA THR A 137 3.03 -15.04 8.04
C THR A 137 1.57 -14.82 8.37
N PHE A 138 1.25 -13.63 8.88
CA PHE A 138 -0.12 -13.16 8.99
C PHE A 138 -0.44 -12.17 7.89
N THR A 139 -1.67 -12.23 7.39
CA THR A 139 -2.14 -11.42 6.27
C THR A 139 -3.32 -10.58 6.73
N TYR A 140 -3.22 -9.26 6.59
CA TYR A 140 -4.24 -8.32 7.03
C TYR A 140 -4.69 -7.43 5.86
N PRO A 141 -6.00 -7.31 5.58
CA PRO A 141 -6.48 -6.27 4.69
C PRO A 141 -6.29 -4.90 5.35
N PHE A 142 -5.98 -3.89 4.54
CA PHE A 142 -5.92 -2.51 5.01
C PHE A 142 -6.47 -1.53 3.99
N THR A 143 -6.76 -0.32 4.46
CA THR A 143 -7.09 0.83 3.61
C THR A 143 -6.31 2.06 4.06
N LEU A 144 -5.91 2.91 3.11
CA LEU A 144 -5.39 4.24 3.42
C LEU A 144 -6.50 5.27 3.26
N VAL A 145 -6.75 6.04 4.30
CA VAL A 145 -7.77 7.10 4.30
C VAL A 145 -7.08 8.43 4.44
N ARG A 146 -7.30 9.36 3.49
CA ARG A 146 -6.69 10.68 3.54
C ARG A 146 -7.12 11.43 4.82
N LEU A 147 -6.14 11.98 5.52
CA LEU A 147 -6.30 12.85 6.69
C LEU A 147 -6.49 14.32 6.30
#